data_AF-A0A920MKA5-F1
#
_entry.id   AF-A0A920MKA5-F1
#
_cell.length_a   1.000
_cell.length_b   1.000
_cell.length_c   1.000
_cell.angle_alpha   90.00
_cell.angle_beta   90.00
_cell.angle_gamma   90.00
#
_symmetry.space_group_name_H-M   'P 1'
#
loop_
_entity.id
_entity.type
_entity.pdbx_description
1 polymer ?
#
loop_
_entity_poly.entity_id
_entity_poly.type
_entity_poly.pdbx_seq_one_letter_code
_entity_poly.pdbx_strand_id
1 'polypeptide(L)'
;MVIALVLMGVASTLIGLMPTYATIGIAAPILLTILRFIQGLAIGGQWGGAMLLVTESAPADKRGYYGAYAQAGAPVGVILANLAFILISSLVSEEFFQAWGWRIPFILSVILIGISMYIKA
;
A
#
# COMPACT_ATOMS: atom_id res chain seq x y z
N MET A 1 -9.64 9.98 7.64
CA MET A 1 -9.22 9.55 6.28
C MET A 1 -7.72 9.67 6.04
N VAL A 2 -7.03 10.69 6.57
CA VAL A 2 -5.56 10.82 6.44
C VAL A 2 -4.81 9.83 7.31
N ILE A 3 -5.26 9.59 8.55
CA ILE A 3 -4.61 8.66 9.50
C ILE A 3 -4.48 7.24 8.94
N ALA A 4 -5.55 6.70 8.32
CA ALA A 4 -5.52 5.35 7.75
C ALA A 4 -4.53 5.24 6.57
N LEU A 5 -4.46 6.24 5.69
CA LEU A 5 -3.46 6.28 4.62
C LEU A 5 -2.02 6.32 5.16
N VAL A 6 -1.78 7.16 6.17
CA VAL A 6 -0.47 7.25 6.83
C VAL A 6 -0.11 5.92 7.50
N LEU A 7 -1.05 5.32 8.22
CA LEU A 7 -0.86 4.04 8.91
C LEU A 7 -0.52 2.91 7.93
N MET A 8 -1.29 2.79 6.84
CA MET A 8 -1.06 1.79 5.79
C MET A 8 0.33 1.96 5.17
N GLY A 9 0.70 3.19 4.84
CA GLY A 9 1.95 3.48 4.16
C GLY A 9 3.18 3.37 5.06
N VAL A 10 3.09 3.81 6.32
CA VAL A 10 4.14 3.59 7.32
C VAL A 10 4.37 2.09 7.50
N ALA A 11 3.29 1.31 7.62
CA ALA A 11 3.41 -0.14 7.73
C ALA A 11 4.05 -0.77 6.48
N SER A 12 3.70 -0.32 5.26
CA SER A 12 4.36 -0.77 4.01
C SER A 12 5.85 -0.47 4.00
N THR A 13 6.23 0.73 4.45
CA THR A 13 7.64 1.15 4.50
C THR A 13 8.41 0.35 5.53
N LEU A 14 7.82 0.13 6.72
CA LEU A 14 8.42 -0.68 7.78
C LEU A 14 8.63 -2.14 7.35
N ILE A 15 7.74 -2.71 6.54
CA ILE A 15 7.92 -4.05 5.95
C ILE A 15 9.21 -4.13 5.13
N GLY A 16 9.52 -3.09 4.34
CA GLY A 16 10.77 -3.02 3.58
C GLY A 16 12.02 -2.90 4.46
N LEU A 17 11.89 -2.35 5.66
CA LEU A 17 12.98 -2.14 6.62
C LEU A 17 13.15 -3.31 7.61
N MET A 18 12.32 -4.36 7.52
CA MET A 18 12.35 -5.45 8.49
C MET A 18 13.69 -6.21 8.52
N PRO A 19 14.20 -6.59 9.70
CA PRO A 19 15.32 -7.53 9.80
C PRO A 19 14.95 -8.90 9.23
N THR A 20 15.93 -9.67 8.77
CA THR A 20 15.68 -11.03 8.26
C THR A 20 15.45 -12.01 9.41
N TYR A 21 14.91 -13.18 9.09
CA TYR A 21 14.79 -14.29 10.04
C TYR A 21 16.15 -14.67 10.65
N ALA A 22 17.23 -14.59 9.88
CA ALA A 22 18.58 -14.85 10.39
C ALA A 22 19.01 -13.89 11.51
N THR A 23 18.46 -12.66 11.56
CA THR A 23 18.82 -11.64 12.56
C THR A 23 17.97 -11.72 13.82
N ILE A 24 16.64 -11.91 13.68
CA ILE A 24 15.69 -11.81 14.81
C ILE A 24 14.82 -13.06 15.01
N GLY A 25 15.09 -14.14 14.26
CA GLY A 25 14.38 -15.41 14.37
C GLY A 25 12.86 -15.28 14.20
N ILE A 26 12.10 -15.95 15.08
CA ILE A 26 10.63 -15.97 15.04
C ILE A 26 9.99 -14.59 15.22
N ALA A 27 10.71 -13.60 15.75
CA ALA A 27 10.21 -12.24 15.85
C ALA A 27 9.94 -11.63 14.45
N ALA A 28 10.65 -12.07 13.40
CA ALA A 28 10.45 -11.55 12.03
C ALA A 28 9.03 -11.85 11.49
N PRO A 29 8.56 -13.11 11.42
CA PRO A 29 7.20 -13.38 10.96
C PRO A 29 6.11 -12.80 11.88
N ILE A 30 6.36 -12.71 13.19
CA ILE A 30 5.41 -12.07 14.14
C ILE A 30 5.26 -10.58 13.82
N LEU A 31 6.38 -9.85 13.69
CA LEU A 31 6.37 -8.43 13.36
C LEU A 31 5.70 -8.19 11.99
N LEU A 32 6.01 -9.03 10.99
CA LEU A 32 5.39 -8.93 9.67
C LEU A 32 3.87 -9.10 9.76
N THR A 33 3.42 -10.06 10.56
CA THR A 33 1.99 -10.32 10.79
C THR A 33 1.31 -9.12 11.45
N ILE A 34 1.94 -8.52 12.45
CA ILE A 34 1.42 -7.30 13.11
C ILE A 34 1.32 -6.15 12.11
N LEU A 35 2.37 -5.91 11.31
CA LEU A 35 2.34 -4.85 10.27
C LEU A 35 1.24 -5.11 9.24
N ARG A 36 1.03 -6.36 8.82
CA ARG A 36 -0.05 -6.74 7.90
C ARG A 36 -1.43 -6.56 8.52
N PHE A 37 -1.58 -6.86 9.80
CA PHE A 37 -2.82 -6.63 10.54
C PHE A 37 -3.14 -5.13 10.61
N ILE A 38 -2.15 -4.30 10.91
CA ILE A 38 -2.25 -2.83 10.90
C ILE A 38 -2.67 -2.32 9.51
N GLN A 39 -2.05 -2.80 8.43
CA GLN A 39 -2.47 -2.47 7.06
C GLN A 39 -3.92 -2.88 6.78
N GLY A 40 -4.33 -4.08 7.21
CA GLY A 40 -5.70 -4.57 7.06
C GLY A 40 -6.72 -3.68 7.77
N LEU A 41 -6.43 -3.27 9.01
CA LEU A 41 -7.27 -2.34 9.76
C LEU A 41 -7.39 -0.97 9.08
N ALA A 42 -6.28 -0.44 8.55
CA ALA A 42 -6.28 0.83 7.81
C ALA A 42 -7.18 0.77 6.57
N ILE A 43 -7.03 -0.30 5.77
CA ILE A 43 -7.81 -0.50 4.54
C ILE A 43 -9.29 -0.70 4.90
N GLY A 44 -9.58 -1.64 5.80
CA GLY A 44 -10.95 -1.98 6.20
C GLY A 44 -11.71 -0.83 6.82
N GLY A 45 -11.05 -0.05 7.69
CA GLY A 45 -11.65 1.11 8.35
C GLY A 45 -11.92 2.29 7.41
N GLN A 46 -11.14 2.44 6.32
CA GLN A 46 -11.27 3.57 5.40
C GLN A 46 -12.18 3.26 4.20
N TRP A 47 -12.13 2.04 3.66
CA TRP A 47 -12.71 1.73 2.36
C TRP A 47 -14.24 1.87 2.33
N GLY A 48 -14.93 1.32 3.33
CA GLY A 48 -16.39 1.38 3.41
C GLY A 48 -16.91 2.81 3.52
N GLY A 49 -16.35 3.59 4.46
CA GLY A 49 -16.74 5.00 4.63
C GLY A 49 -16.40 5.88 3.43
N ALA A 50 -15.28 5.63 2.76
CA ALA A 50 -14.91 6.36 1.52
C ALA A 50 -15.92 6.12 0.40
N MET A 51 -16.32 4.87 0.17
CA MET A 51 -17.28 4.53 -0.89
C MET A 51 -18.68 5.04 -0.59
N LEU A 52 -19.10 4.98 0.67
CA LEU A 52 -20.38 5.58 1.08
C LEU A 52 -20.36 7.08 0.81
N LEU A 53 -19.34 7.79 1.27
CA LEU A 53 -19.22 9.24 1.06
C LEU A 53 -19.24 9.61 -0.43
N VAL A 54 -18.49 8.89 -1.28
CA VAL A 54 -18.45 9.13 -2.73
C VAL A 54 -19.80 8.91 -3.38
N THR A 55 -20.51 7.85 -3.01
CA THR A 55 -21.80 7.50 -3.61
C THR A 55 -22.95 8.38 -3.10
N GLU A 56 -22.92 8.78 -1.83
CA GLU A 56 -23.88 9.70 -1.23
C GLU A 56 -23.70 11.14 -1.75
N SER A 57 -22.45 11.58 -1.94
CA SER A 57 -22.13 12.92 -2.45
C SER A 57 -22.31 13.04 -3.97
N ALA A 58 -22.45 11.91 -4.69
CA ALA A 58 -22.61 11.92 -6.14
C ALA A 58 -24.05 12.23 -6.57
N PRO A 59 -24.23 12.91 -7.73
CA PRO A 59 -25.54 13.09 -8.35
C PRO A 59 -26.27 11.75 -8.54
N ALA A 60 -27.60 11.75 -8.33
CA ALA A 60 -28.40 10.52 -8.30
C ALA A 60 -28.27 9.68 -9.58
N ASP A 61 -28.14 10.32 -10.74
CA ASP A 61 -27.97 9.72 -12.05
C ASP A 61 -26.53 9.23 -12.35
N LYS A 62 -25.55 9.56 -11.48
CA LYS A 62 -24.12 9.28 -11.70
C LYS A 62 -23.44 8.50 -10.59
N ARG A 63 -24.16 8.07 -9.54
CA ARG A 63 -23.59 7.32 -8.41
C ARG A 63 -22.76 6.12 -8.83
N GLY A 64 -23.23 5.37 -9.83
CA GLY A 64 -22.51 4.22 -10.38
C GLY A 64 -21.18 4.62 -11.03
N TYR A 65 -21.14 5.73 -11.77
CA TYR A 65 -19.91 6.21 -12.42
C TYR A 65 -18.87 6.68 -11.41
N TYR A 66 -19.26 7.51 -10.43
CA TYR A 66 -18.34 7.99 -9.39
C TYR A 66 -17.88 6.86 -8.45
N GLY A 67 -18.77 5.93 -8.12
CA GLY A 67 -18.41 4.72 -7.36
C GLY A 67 -17.41 3.85 -8.11
N ALA A 68 -17.64 3.59 -9.40
CA ALA A 68 -16.72 2.83 -10.25
C ALA A 68 -15.36 3.53 -10.40
N TYR A 69 -15.35 4.85 -10.56
CA TYR A 69 -14.12 5.63 -10.65
C TYR A 69 -13.29 5.54 -9.36
N ALA A 70 -13.95 5.69 -8.20
CA ALA A 70 -13.29 5.49 -6.91
C ALA A 70 -12.78 4.05 -6.75
N GLN A 71 -13.54 3.06 -7.23
CA GLN A 71 -13.18 1.65 -7.16
C GLN A 71 -11.98 1.31 -8.07
N ALA A 72 -11.83 1.99 -9.21
CA ALA A 72 -10.73 1.82 -10.16
C ALA A 72 -9.36 2.20 -9.58
N GLY A 73 -9.31 3.03 -8.53
CA GLY A 73 -8.05 3.37 -7.87
C GLY A 73 -7.31 2.15 -7.31
N ALA A 74 -8.03 1.14 -6.82
CA ALA A 74 -7.42 -0.08 -6.26
C ALA A 74 -6.65 -0.92 -7.30
N PRO A 75 -7.25 -1.33 -8.44
CA PRO A 75 -6.51 -2.06 -9.47
C PRO A 75 -5.39 -1.22 -10.10
N VAL A 76 -5.56 0.10 -10.23
CA VAL A 76 -4.47 0.99 -10.70
C VAL A 76 -3.28 0.93 -9.74
N GLY A 77 -3.52 1.01 -8.43
CA GLY A 77 -2.47 0.86 -7.41
C GLY A 77 -1.75 -0.49 -7.50
N VAL A 78 -2.50 -1.58 -7.72
CA VAL A 78 -1.93 -2.92 -7.92
C VAL A 78 -1.07 -2.98 -9.18
N ILE A 79 -1.52 -2.40 -10.30
CA ILE A 79 -0.73 -2.34 -11.54
C ILE A 79 0.57 -1.58 -11.30
N LEU A 80 0.52 -0.41 -10.68
CA LEU A 80 1.71 0.39 -10.38
C LEU A 80 2.69 -0.36 -9.46
N ALA A 81 2.17 -1.08 -8.45
CA ALA A 81 2.99 -1.92 -7.60
C ALA A 81 3.69 -3.03 -8.41
N ASN A 82 2.96 -3.76 -9.25
CA ASN A 82 3.54 -4.80 -10.09
C ASN A 82 4.59 -4.24 -11.07
N LEU A 83 4.32 -3.09 -11.69
CA LEU A 83 5.29 -2.43 -12.56
C LEU A 83 6.56 -2.05 -11.81
N ALA A 84 6.46 -1.54 -10.58
CA ALA A 84 7.63 -1.26 -9.75
C ALA A 84 8.43 -2.53 -9.44
N PHE A 85 7.76 -3.64 -9.13
CA PHE A 85 8.41 -4.93 -8.91
C PHE A 85 9.13 -5.44 -10.16
N ILE A 86 8.47 -5.43 -11.32
CA ILE A 86 9.04 -5.84 -12.60
C ILE A 86 10.25 -4.98 -12.98
N LEU A 87 10.12 -3.66 -12.79
CA LEU A 87 11.21 -2.74 -13.08
C LEU A 87 12.44 -3.07 -12.23
N ILE A 88 12.28 -3.18 -10.91
CA ILE A 88 13.39 -3.51 -10.01
C ILE A 88 13.97 -4.88 -10.34
N SER A 89 13.15 -5.91 -10.58
CA SER A 89 13.65 -7.25 -10.92
C SER A 89 14.39 -7.29 -12.26
N SER A 90 14.08 -6.39 -13.20
CA SER A 90 14.79 -6.28 -14.48
C SER A 90 16.13 -5.54 -14.40
N LEU A 91 16.32 -4.72 -13.35
CA LEU A 91 17.49 -3.86 -13.18
C LEU A 91 18.58 -4.50 -12.31
N VAL A 92 18.25 -5.55 -11.55
CA VAL A 92 19.17 -6.20 -10.61
C VAL A 92 19.26 -7.70 -10.90
N SER A 93 20.31 -8.36 -10.41
CA SER A 93 20.41 -9.82 -10.55
C SER A 93 19.33 -10.53 -9.74
N GLU A 94 18.94 -11.73 -10.17
CA GLU A 94 17.93 -12.53 -9.48
C GLU A 94 18.34 -12.84 -8.04
N GLU A 95 19.61 -13.16 -7.81
CA GLU A 95 20.16 -13.44 -6.48
C GLU A 95 20.05 -12.23 -5.56
N PHE A 96 20.40 -11.03 -6.07
CA PHE A 96 20.27 -9.80 -5.31
C PHE A 96 18.81 -9.47 -5.02
N PHE A 97 17.93 -9.65 -6.01
CA PHE A 97 16.49 -9.41 -5.85
C PHE A 97 15.91 -10.27 -4.72
N GLN A 98 16.21 -11.57 -4.72
CA GLN A 98 15.74 -12.51 -3.70
C GLN A 98 16.35 -12.24 -2.32
N ALA A 99 17.64 -11.89 -2.26
CA ALA A 99 18.31 -11.62 -0.99
C ALA A 99 17.81 -10.33 -0.32
N TRP A 100 17.64 -9.26 -1.09
CA TRP A 100 17.35 -7.93 -0.54
C TRP A 100 16.55 -7.01 -1.47
N GLY A 101 16.73 -7.11 -2.79
CA GLY A 101 16.17 -6.16 -3.77
C GLY A 101 14.65 -6.03 -3.75
N TRP A 102 13.93 -7.08 -3.33
CA TRP A 102 12.47 -7.03 -3.14
C TRP A 102 12.01 -5.96 -2.13
N ARG A 103 12.90 -5.47 -1.25
CA ARG A 103 12.59 -4.40 -0.28
C ARG A 103 12.47 -3.03 -0.91
N ILE A 104 13.09 -2.81 -2.07
CA ILE A 104 13.16 -1.49 -2.73
C ILE A 104 11.75 -0.96 -3.05
N PRO A 105 10.84 -1.70 -3.71
CA PRO A 105 9.47 -1.24 -3.95
C PRO A 105 8.70 -0.89 -2.67
N PHE A 106 8.91 -1.65 -1.58
CA PHE A 106 8.28 -1.36 -0.28
C PHE A 106 8.78 -0.06 0.33
N ILE A 107 10.08 0.21 0.26
CA ILE A 107 10.66 1.47 0.77
C ILE A 107 10.19 2.65 -0.08
N LEU A 108 10.15 2.50 -1.41
CA LEU A 108 9.65 3.53 -2.33
C LEU A 108 8.17 3.87 -2.11
N SER A 109 7.40 3.01 -1.45
CA SER A 109 6.01 3.33 -1.09
C SER A 109 5.88 4.61 -0.25
N VAL A 110 6.93 5.03 0.46
CA VAL A 110 6.95 6.30 1.20
C VAL A 110 6.69 7.51 0.30
N ILE A 111 7.17 7.47 -0.95
CA ILE A 111 6.96 8.54 -1.93
C ILE A 111 5.48 8.61 -2.32
N LEU A 112 4.84 7.46 -2.53
CA LEU A 112 3.42 7.38 -2.85
C LEU A 112 2.54 7.94 -1.71
N ILE A 113 2.94 7.73 -0.46
CA ILE A 113 2.29 8.36 0.70
C ILE A 113 2.48 9.87 0.67
N GLY A 114 3.70 10.34 0.43
CA GLY A 114 4.01 11.78 0.36
C GLY A 114 3.15 12.50 -0.68
N ILE A 115 3.03 11.92 -1.89
CA ILE A 115 2.14 12.43 -2.94
C ILE A 115 0.68 12.39 -2.48
N SER A 116 0.24 11.29 -1.87
CA SER A 116 -1.14 11.15 -1.37
C SER A 116 -1.47 12.16 -0.27
N MET A 117 -0.50 12.50 0.59
CA MET A 117 -0.65 13.51 1.62
C MET A 117 -0.73 14.91 1.00
N TYR A 118 0.11 15.21 0.01
CA TYR A 118 0.08 16.49 -0.70
C TYR A 118 -1.27 16.73 -1.40
N ILE A 119 -1.85 15.71 -2.04
CA ILE A 119 -3.16 15.82 -2.71
C ILE A 119 -4.30 16.05 -1.70
N LYS A 120 -4.14 15.61 -0.45
CA LYS A 120 -5.15 15.69 0.61
C LYS A 120 -4.94 16.82 1.62
N ALA A 121 -3.85 17.58 1.49
CA ALA A 121 -3.53 18.75 2.29
C ALA A 121 -4.22 20.00 1.71
#